data_AF-A0A9N9NV46-F1
#
_entry.id   AF-A0A9N9NV46-F1
#
_cell.length_a   1.000
_cell.length_b   1.000
_cell.length_c   1.000
_cell.angle_alpha   90.00
_cell.angle_beta   90.00
_cell.angle_gamma   90.00
#
_symmetry.space_group_name_H-M   'P 1'
#
loop_
_entity.id
_entity.type
_entity.pdbx_description
1 polymer ?
#
loop_
_entity_poly.entity_id
_entity_poly.type
_entity_poly.pdbx_seq_one_letter_code
_entity_poly.pdbx_strand_id
1 'polypeptide(L)'
;MLELFDSEDPRERDFLKTTLHRIYGKFLNLRAFIRRSINNVFFQFIYETERHNGIAELLEILGSIINGFALPLKEEHKTFLTKVLIPLHKVKSLTLYHPQLAYCVVQFLEKDPTLTEEVICGLLRYWPKVNSQKEVMFLNEIEEILDVIEPQEFVKIQVPLFQQIAKCVSSPHFQVAERALYYWNNEYIVNLIGDNVNVILPVMFPTLYQNSKTHWNRTIHGLVYNALKLFMEINPALFDECTAQYKQS
;
A
#
# COMPACT_ATOMS: atom_id res chain seq x y z
N MET A 1 17.93 16.68 -20.48
CA MET A 1 18.29 16.40 -19.07
C MET A 1 17.44 15.27 -18.49
N LEU A 2 16.11 15.33 -18.58
CA LEU A 2 15.25 14.23 -18.08
C LEU A 2 15.48 12.90 -18.81
N GLU A 3 15.75 12.94 -20.12
CA GLU A 3 16.15 11.75 -20.90
C GLU A 3 17.42 11.04 -20.35
N LEU A 4 18.29 11.78 -19.66
CA LEU A 4 19.51 11.19 -19.09
C LEU A 4 19.22 10.32 -17.86
N PHE A 5 18.02 10.43 -17.26
CA PHE A 5 17.60 9.53 -16.18
C PHE A 5 17.40 8.09 -16.67
N ASP A 6 17.32 7.86 -17.98
CA ASP A 6 17.29 6.49 -18.52
C ASP A 6 18.69 5.86 -18.67
N SER A 7 19.75 6.53 -18.20
CA SER A 7 21.10 5.96 -18.16
C SER A 7 21.13 4.65 -17.38
N GLU A 8 21.87 3.66 -17.87
CA GLU A 8 22.08 2.39 -17.19
C GLU A 8 22.97 2.54 -15.94
N ASP A 9 23.84 3.56 -15.92
CA ASP A 9 24.77 3.79 -14.80
C ASP A 9 24.04 4.46 -13.60
N PRO A 10 23.89 3.76 -12.45
CA PRO A 10 23.24 4.33 -11.27
C PRO A 10 23.96 5.58 -10.73
N ARG A 11 25.27 5.72 -10.97
CA ARG A 11 26.04 6.89 -10.51
C ARG A 11 25.61 8.13 -11.26
N GLU A 12 25.41 8.02 -12.58
CA GLU A 12 24.91 9.13 -13.38
C GLU A 12 23.51 9.55 -12.94
N ARG A 13 22.63 8.57 -12.70
CA ARG A 13 21.27 8.83 -12.21
C ARG A 13 21.26 9.50 -10.85
N ASP A 14 22.15 9.10 -9.92
CA ASP A 14 22.26 9.73 -8.61
C ASP A 14 22.76 11.20 -8.68
N PHE A 15 23.70 11.48 -9.57
CA PHE A 15 24.12 12.86 -9.86
C PHE A 15 22.99 13.69 -10.48
N LEU A 16 22.24 13.11 -11.42
CA LEU A 16 21.09 13.76 -12.04
C LEU A 16 19.98 14.03 -11.02
N LYS A 17 19.72 13.06 -10.13
CA LYS A 17 18.77 13.20 -9.02
C LYS A 17 19.09 14.43 -8.17
N THR A 18 20.33 14.50 -7.69
CA THR A 18 20.79 15.60 -6.85
C THR A 18 20.75 16.94 -7.59
N THR A 19 21.17 16.96 -8.86
CA THR A 19 21.17 18.17 -9.68
C THR A 19 19.75 18.68 -9.93
N LEU A 20 18.83 17.79 -10.35
CA LEU A 20 17.45 18.15 -10.63
C LEU A 20 16.72 18.61 -9.37
N HIS A 21 16.95 17.96 -8.22
CA HIS A 21 16.39 18.38 -6.95
C HIS A 21 16.85 19.80 -6.57
N ARG A 22 18.14 20.11 -6.70
CA ARG A 22 18.67 21.46 -6.45
C ARG A 22 18.09 22.51 -7.40
N ILE A 23 17.93 22.17 -8.69
CA ILE A 23 17.29 23.05 -9.67
C ILE A 23 15.84 23.33 -9.26
N TYR A 24 15.07 22.30 -8.91
CA TYR A 24 13.68 22.45 -8.47
C TYR A 24 13.56 23.33 -7.21
N GLY A 25 14.46 23.14 -6.25
CA GLY A 25 14.51 23.92 -5.02
C GLY A 25 14.81 25.40 -5.26
N LYS A 26 15.81 25.69 -6.10
CA LYS A 26 16.33 27.05 -6.34
C LYS A 26 15.49 27.87 -7.33
N PHE A 27 14.93 27.24 -8.37
CA PHE A 27 14.26 27.96 -9.47
C PHE A 27 12.75 27.74 -9.44
N LEU A 28 12.03 28.62 -8.75
CA LEU A 28 10.57 28.55 -8.57
C LEU A 28 9.80 28.52 -9.90
N ASN A 29 10.26 29.28 -10.89
CA ASN A 29 9.67 29.36 -12.23
C ASN A 29 9.76 28.05 -13.03
N LEU A 30 10.70 27.16 -12.69
CA LEU A 30 10.87 25.87 -13.37
C LEU A 30 10.05 24.74 -12.73
N ARG A 31 9.48 24.93 -11.54
CA ARG A 31 8.79 23.86 -10.78
C ARG A 31 7.65 23.22 -11.55
N ALA A 32 6.77 24.03 -12.15
CA ALA A 32 5.64 23.53 -12.93
C ALA A 32 6.11 22.72 -14.15
N PHE A 33 7.13 23.21 -14.85
CA PHE A 33 7.71 22.53 -15.99
C PHE A 33 8.35 21.18 -15.61
N ILE A 34 9.12 21.15 -14.51
CA ILE A 34 9.75 19.93 -14.01
C ILE A 34 8.69 18.88 -13.65
N ARG A 35 7.67 19.25 -12.86
CA ARG A 35 6.58 18.32 -12.49
C ARG A 35 5.87 17.77 -13.72
N ARG A 36 5.50 18.64 -14.67
CA ARG A 36 4.85 18.21 -15.91
C ARG A 36 5.73 17.25 -16.72
N SER A 37 7.02 17.52 -16.78
CA SER A 37 7.94 16.69 -17.55
C SER A 37 8.18 15.32 -16.91
N ILE A 38 8.29 15.25 -15.57
CA ILE A 38 8.34 13.97 -14.84
C ILE A 38 7.04 13.19 -15.03
N ASN A 39 5.89 13.86 -14.98
CA ASN A 39 4.60 13.22 -15.23
C ASN A 39 4.55 12.59 -16.62
N ASN A 40 5.04 13.29 -17.66
CA ASN A 40 5.09 12.73 -19.01
C ASN A 40 5.94 11.46 -19.08
N VAL A 41 7.10 11.43 -18.40
CA VAL A 41 7.95 10.23 -18.32
C VAL A 41 7.19 9.09 -17.66
N PHE A 42 6.48 9.34 -16.56
CA PHE A 42 5.67 8.30 -15.90
C PHE A 42 4.50 7.84 -16.76
N PHE A 43 3.80 8.73 -17.47
CA PHE A 43 2.75 8.33 -18.40
C PHE A 43 3.29 7.42 -19.50
N GLN A 44 4.40 7.79 -20.13
CA GLN A 44 5.03 6.95 -21.14
C GLN A 44 5.48 5.60 -20.56
N PHE A 45 6.07 5.60 -19.36
CA PHE A 45 6.48 4.38 -18.68
C PHE A 45 5.31 3.44 -18.36
N ILE A 46 4.21 3.96 -17.81
CA ILE A 46 3.05 3.16 -17.36
C ILE A 46 2.25 2.61 -18.55
N TYR A 47 2.05 3.41 -19.59
CA TYR A 47 1.07 3.12 -20.65
C TYR A 47 1.69 2.71 -21.98
N GLU A 48 2.98 2.97 -22.22
CA GLU A 48 3.62 2.69 -23.52
C GLU A 48 4.78 1.70 -23.40
N THR A 49 5.79 2.00 -22.58
CA THR A 49 7.08 1.27 -22.67
C THR A 49 7.30 0.20 -21.60
N GLU A 50 6.73 0.38 -20.40
CA GLU A 50 7.05 -0.40 -19.19
C GLU A 50 8.56 -0.53 -18.88
N ARG A 51 9.39 0.32 -19.48
CA ARG A 51 10.85 0.32 -19.35
C ARG A 51 11.38 1.75 -19.21
N HIS A 52 12.03 2.01 -18.08
CA HIS A 52 12.78 3.22 -17.80
C HIS A 52 13.66 2.98 -16.55
N ASN A 53 14.94 3.33 -16.61
CA ASN A 53 15.90 3.01 -15.53
C ASN A 53 15.82 3.97 -14.33
N GLY A 54 15.36 5.21 -14.54
CA GLY A 54 15.37 6.27 -13.53
C GLY A 54 14.08 6.48 -12.71
N ILE A 55 13.15 5.51 -12.69
CA ILE A 55 11.85 5.71 -12.02
C ILE A 55 12.01 5.90 -10.51
N ALA A 56 12.89 5.13 -9.87
CA ALA A 56 13.16 5.24 -8.44
C ALA A 56 13.73 6.63 -8.08
N GLU A 57 14.73 7.12 -8.82
CA GLU A 57 15.37 8.41 -8.56
C GLU A 57 14.41 9.58 -8.79
N LEU A 58 13.52 9.49 -9.78
CA LEU A 58 12.47 10.48 -10.00
C LEU A 58 11.44 10.50 -8.86
N LEU A 59 11.07 9.32 -8.33
CA LEU A 59 10.19 9.21 -7.17
C LEU A 59 10.84 9.76 -5.90
N GLU A 60 12.16 9.57 -5.69
CA GLU A 60 12.86 10.18 -4.54
C GLU A 60 12.77 11.71 -4.55
N ILE A 61 12.95 12.33 -5.72
CA ILE A 61 12.77 13.78 -5.87
C ILE A 61 11.32 14.15 -5.55
N LEU A 62 10.37 13.41 -6.10
CA LEU A 62 8.95 13.69 -5.89
C LEU A 62 8.53 13.52 -4.43
N GLY A 63 9.06 12.55 -3.70
CA GLY A 63 8.81 12.38 -2.27
C GLY A 63 9.19 13.65 -1.48
N SER A 64 10.35 14.23 -1.77
CA SER A 64 10.77 15.51 -1.17
C SER A 64 9.86 16.67 -1.59
N ILE A 65 9.42 16.69 -2.86
CA ILE A 65 8.50 17.70 -3.37
C ILE A 65 7.12 17.63 -2.69
N ILE A 66 6.58 16.42 -2.52
CA ILE A 66 5.27 16.15 -1.91
C ILE A 66 5.27 16.59 -0.45
N ASN A 67 6.33 16.26 0.29
CA ASN A 67 6.48 16.73 1.67
C ASN A 67 6.51 18.27 1.75
N GLY A 68 7.00 18.96 0.72
CA GLY A 68 6.99 20.41 0.62
C GLY A 68 5.69 21.06 0.11
N PHE A 69 4.62 20.29 -0.14
CA PHE A 69 3.36 20.86 -0.60
C PHE A 69 2.69 21.75 0.46
N ALA A 70 2.16 22.87 -0.01
CA ALA A 70 1.32 23.75 0.81
C ALA A 70 -0.08 23.15 0.98
N LEU A 71 -0.66 23.37 2.15
CA LEU A 71 -2.06 23.03 2.44
C LEU A 71 -2.95 24.26 2.22
N PRO A 72 -4.17 24.10 1.68
CA PRO A 72 -4.76 22.84 1.19
C PRO A 72 -4.08 22.34 -0.10
N LEU A 73 -4.07 21.02 -0.30
CA LEU A 73 -3.51 20.43 -1.52
C LEU A 73 -4.26 20.92 -2.76
N LYS A 74 -3.50 21.35 -3.77
CA LYS A 74 -4.05 21.71 -5.08
C LYS A 74 -4.58 20.48 -5.81
N GLU A 75 -5.65 20.68 -6.60
CA GLU A 75 -6.27 19.64 -7.43
C GLU A 75 -5.30 19.01 -8.45
N GLU A 76 -4.29 19.75 -8.93
CA GLU A 76 -3.23 19.19 -9.79
C GLU A 76 -2.44 18.07 -9.08
N HIS A 77 -2.22 18.17 -7.77
CA HIS A 77 -1.48 17.18 -6.99
C HIS A 77 -2.35 15.96 -6.67
N LYS A 78 -3.64 16.15 -6.40
CA LYS A 78 -4.61 15.05 -6.25
C LYS A 78 -4.76 14.26 -7.54
N THR A 79 -4.83 14.96 -8.68
CA THR A 79 -4.83 14.33 -10.01
C THR A 79 -3.53 13.55 -10.25
N PHE A 80 -2.39 14.06 -9.81
CA PHE A 80 -1.11 13.35 -9.90
C PHE A 80 -1.11 12.05 -9.09
N LEU A 81 -1.59 12.07 -7.84
CA LEU A 81 -1.74 10.86 -7.03
C LEU A 81 -2.59 9.80 -7.75
N THR A 82 -3.78 10.20 -8.23
CA THR A 82 -4.79 9.26 -8.75
C THR A 82 -4.50 8.76 -10.17
N LYS A 83 -3.91 9.59 -11.03
CA LYS A 83 -3.63 9.26 -12.43
C LYS A 83 -2.21 8.77 -12.70
N VAL A 84 -1.29 8.98 -11.76
CA VAL A 84 0.13 8.63 -11.94
C VAL A 84 0.64 7.71 -10.83
N LEU A 85 0.64 8.14 -9.57
CA LEU A 85 1.22 7.34 -8.48
C LEU A 85 0.48 6.01 -8.27
N ILE A 86 -0.85 6.03 -8.18
CA ILE A 86 -1.62 4.79 -8.01
C ILE A 86 -1.39 3.83 -9.21
N PRO A 87 -1.51 4.26 -10.49
CA PRO A 87 -1.21 3.40 -11.64
C PRO A 87 0.23 2.87 -11.75
N LEU A 88 1.23 3.51 -11.15
CA LEU A 88 2.62 2.99 -11.15
C LEU A 88 2.71 1.60 -10.49
N HIS A 89 1.78 1.23 -9.61
CA HIS A 89 1.71 -0.10 -8.99
C HIS A 89 1.36 -1.21 -9.99
N LYS A 90 0.76 -0.87 -11.15
CA LYS A 90 0.39 -1.86 -12.17
C LYS A 90 1.60 -2.50 -12.83
N VAL A 91 2.68 -1.76 -13.04
CA VAL A 91 3.82 -2.18 -13.88
C VAL A 91 4.55 -3.39 -13.26
N LYS A 92 5.08 -4.27 -14.11
CA LYS A 92 5.71 -5.54 -13.68
C LYS A 92 7.00 -5.32 -12.88
N SER A 93 7.77 -4.32 -13.24
CA SER A 93 9.07 -3.95 -12.63
C SER A 93 8.95 -3.15 -11.33
N LEU A 94 7.79 -3.22 -10.64
CA LEU A 94 7.51 -2.51 -9.39
C LEU A 94 8.60 -2.71 -8.32
N THR A 95 9.23 -3.89 -8.28
CA THR A 95 10.32 -4.23 -7.35
C THR A 95 11.49 -3.25 -7.37
N LEU A 96 11.70 -2.53 -8.49
CA LEU A 96 12.83 -1.61 -8.66
C LEU A 96 12.61 -0.25 -7.98
N TYR A 97 11.37 0.15 -7.72
CA TYR A 97 11.04 1.52 -7.27
C TYR A 97 9.93 1.58 -6.20
N HIS A 98 9.42 0.44 -5.74
CA HIS A 98 8.32 0.40 -4.79
C HIS A 98 8.57 1.14 -3.47
N PRO A 99 9.72 1.02 -2.79
CA PRO A 99 9.94 1.76 -1.54
C PRO A 99 9.77 3.28 -1.72
N GLN A 100 10.27 3.82 -2.84
CA GLN A 100 10.14 5.23 -3.18
C GLN A 100 8.69 5.61 -3.52
N LEU A 101 7.94 4.70 -4.15
CA LEU A 101 6.54 4.90 -4.48
C LEU A 101 5.65 4.90 -3.24
N ALA A 102 5.79 3.88 -2.37
CA ALA A 102 5.08 3.77 -1.11
C ALA A 102 5.34 5.00 -0.24
N TYR A 103 6.59 5.45 -0.14
CA TYR A 103 6.94 6.70 0.53
C TYR A 103 6.15 7.90 -0.03
N CYS A 104 6.07 8.05 -1.36
CA CYS A 104 5.30 9.13 -1.97
C CYS A 104 3.80 9.06 -1.62
N VAL A 105 3.23 7.85 -1.60
CA VAL A 105 1.81 7.63 -1.27
C VAL A 105 1.54 7.98 0.19
N VAL A 106 2.34 7.47 1.13
CA VAL A 106 2.22 7.77 2.57
C VAL A 106 2.36 9.27 2.82
N GLN A 107 3.33 9.94 2.20
CA GLN A 107 3.50 11.40 2.31
C GLN A 107 2.27 12.18 1.80
N PHE A 108 1.55 11.68 0.80
CA PHE A 108 0.30 12.30 0.36
C PHE A 108 -0.81 12.18 1.42
N LEU A 109 -0.91 11.01 2.07
CA LEU A 109 -1.92 10.75 3.09
C LEU A 109 -1.66 11.52 4.38
N GLU A 110 -0.38 11.68 4.77
CA GLU A 110 0.00 12.57 5.89
C GLU A 110 -0.39 14.04 5.65
N LYS A 111 -0.46 14.48 4.38
CA LYS A 111 -0.87 15.85 4.02
C LYS A 111 -2.38 16.02 3.96
N ASP A 112 -3.09 15.01 3.48
CA ASP A 112 -4.54 15.03 3.31
C ASP A 112 -5.13 13.61 3.51
N PRO A 113 -5.55 13.26 4.74
CA PRO A 113 -6.10 11.96 5.07
C PRO A 113 -7.36 11.59 4.28
N THR A 114 -8.09 12.58 3.75
CA THR A 114 -9.33 12.36 2.99
C THR A 114 -9.10 11.59 1.68
N LEU A 115 -7.85 11.50 1.22
CA LEU A 115 -7.45 10.76 0.02
C LEU A 115 -7.29 9.26 0.28
N THR A 116 -7.34 8.80 1.54
CA THR A 116 -7.06 7.41 1.92
C THR A 116 -8.00 6.42 1.24
N GLU A 117 -9.30 6.71 1.20
CA GLU A 117 -10.28 5.83 0.56
C GLU A 117 -9.96 5.60 -0.92
N GLU A 118 -9.60 6.67 -1.65
CA GLU A 118 -9.27 6.58 -3.07
C GLU A 118 -7.97 5.80 -3.31
N VAL A 119 -6.96 5.99 -2.47
CA VAL A 119 -5.69 5.26 -2.52
C VAL A 119 -5.90 3.77 -2.27
N ILE A 120 -6.54 3.39 -1.15
CA ILE A 120 -6.76 1.99 -0.80
C ILE A 120 -7.62 1.30 -1.87
N CYS A 121 -8.70 1.93 -2.32
CA CYS A 121 -9.52 1.38 -3.41
C CYS A 121 -8.72 1.22 -4.72
N GLY A 122 -7.80 2.15 -5.00
CA GLY A 122 -6.87 2.08 -6.13
C GLY A 122 -5.91 0.90 -6.04
N LEU A 123 -5.29 0.69 -4.88
CA LEU A 123 -4.40 -0.45 -4.62
C LEU A 123 -5.16 -1.78 -4.71
N LEU A 124 -6.33 -1.88 -4.09
CA LEU A 124 -7.18 -3.07 -4.18
C LEU A 124 -7.60 -3.38 -5.63
N ARG A 125 -7.83 -2.36 -6.46
CA ARG A 125 -8.11 -2.54 -7.89
C ARG A 125 -6.93 -3.15 -8.65
N TYR A 126 -5.71 -2.80 -8.27
CA TYR A 126 -4.48 -3.30 -8.91
C TYR A 126 -3.84 -4.48 -8.17
N TRP A 127 -4.56 -5.11 -7.24
CA TRP A 127 -4.04 -6.20 -6.43
C TRP A 127 -3.44 -7.32 -7.30
N PRO A 128 -2.17 -7.71 -7.10
CA PRO A 128 -1.50 -8.73 -7.90
C PRO A 128 -2.18 -10.10 -7.76
N LYS A 129 -2.52 -10.74 -8.88
CA LYS A 129 -3.15 -12.09 -8.89
C LYS A 129 -2.20 -13.23 -9.23
N VAL A 130 -1.06 -12.93 -9.85
CA VAL A 130 -0.12 -13.92 -10.42
C VAL A 130 1.34 -13.64 -10.05
N ASN A 131 1.58 -12.71 -9.13
CA ASN A 131 2.93 -12.32 -8.70
C ASN A 131 2.94 -12.15 -7.18
N SER A 132 3.33 -13.22 -6.47
CA SER A 132 3.34 -13.26 -5.01
C SER A 132 4.34 -12.27 -4.39
N GLN A 133 5.45 -11.97 -5.07
CA GLN A 133 6.40 -10.95 -4.59
C GLN A 133 5.74 -9.57 -4.57
N LYS A 134 5.03 -9.19 -5.64
CA LYS A 134 4.26 -7.94 -5.67
C LYS A 134 3.13 -7.95 -4.63
N GLU A 135 2.48 -9.10 -4.41
CA GLU A 135 1.43 -9.21 -3.39
C GLU A 135 1.97 -8.93 -1.98
N VAL A 136 3.16 -9.46 -1.66
CA VAL A 136 3.86 -9.14 -0.40
C VAL A 136 4.21 -7.65 -0.32
N MET A 137 4.61 -7.03 -1.42
CA MET A 137 4.90 -5.59 -1.47
C MET A 137 3.65 -4.74 -1.20
N PHE A 138 2.52 -5.08 -1.81
CA PHE A 138 1.23 -4.41 -1.54
C PHE A 138 0.83 -4.57 -0.07
N LEU A 139 1.02 -5.76 0.52
CA LEU A 139 0.76 -5.96 1.96
C LEU A 139 1.70 -5.10 2.83
N ASN A 140 2.95 -4.88 2.42
CA ASN A 140 3.84 -3.95 3.13
C ASN A 140 3.32 -2.52 3.07
N GLU A 141 3.02 -2.03 1.87
CA GLU A 141 2.56 -0.65 1.67
C GLU A 141 1.23 -0.38 2.38
N ILE A 142 0.30 -1.35 2.36
CA ILE A 142 -0.96 -1.21 3.09
C ILE A 142 -0.73 -1.11 4.61
N GLU A 143 0.25 -1.83 5.18
CA GLU A 143 0.58 -1.65 6.60
C GLU A 143 1.14 -0.25 6.86
N GLU A 144 2.06 0.24 6.03
CA GLU A 144 2.60 1.60 6.16
C GLU A 144 1.50 2.68 6.06
N ILE A 145 0.49 2.46 5.21
CA ILE A 145 -0.68 3.35 5.12
C ILE A 145 -1.54 3.24 6.38
N LEU A 146 -1.77 2.03 6.88
CA LEU A 146 -2.54 1.82 8.11
C LEU A 146 -1.85 2.39 9.35
N ASP A 147 -0.52 2.51 9.38
CA ASP A 147 0.19 3.14 10.49
C ASP A 147 -0.09 4.65 10.62
N VAL A 148 -0.52 5.30 9.54
CA VAL A 148 -0.84 6.74 9.51
C VAL A 148 -2.32 7.04 9.28
N ILE A 149 -3.17 6.02 9.15
CA ILE A 149 -4.60 6.20 8.85
C ILE A 149 -5.35 6.81 10.04
N GLU A 150 -6.29 7.73 9.78
CA GLU A 150 -7.21 8.17 10.81
C GLU A 150 -8.38 7.16 10.99
N PRO A 151 -8.87 6.92 12.23
CA PRO A 151 -9.96 5.96 12.46
C PRO A 151 -11.22 6.21 11.63
N GLN A 152 -11.52 7.48 11.33
CA GLN A 152 -12.68 7.86 10.51
C GLN A 152 -12.54 7.43 9.04
N GLU A 153 -11.32 7.45 8.51
CA GLU A 153 -11.00 7.00 7.16
C GLU A 153 -10.92 5.47 7.09
N PHE A 154 -10.41 4.83 8.16
CA PHE A 154 -10.39 3.37 8.28
C PHE A 154 -11.78 2.75 8.16
N VAL A 155 -12.79 3.34 8.79
CA VAL A 155 -14.18 2.84 8.74
C VAL A 155 -14.72 2.74 7.31
N LYS A 156 -14.30 3.62 6.40
CA LYS A 156 -14.74 3.64 5.01
C LYS A 156 -14.18 2.46 4.20
N ILE A 157 -12.97 2.01 4.55
CA ILE A 157 -12.22 1.01 3.78
C ILE A 157 -12.16 -0.38 4.43
N GLN A 158 -12.53 -0.50 5.71
CA GLN A 158 -12.34 -1.73 6.49
C GLN A 158 -12.94 -2.98 5.82
N VAL A 159 -14.13 -2.89 5.22
CA VAL A 159 -14.80 -4.05 4.61
C VAL A 159 -14.04 -4.53 3.37
N PRO A 160 -13.86 -3.72 2.31
CA PRO A 160 -13.14 -4.18 1.12
C PRO A 160 -11.69 -4.55 1.41
N LEU A 161 -11.03 -3.86 2.36
CA LEU A 161 -9.67 -4.20 2.77
C LEU A 161 -9.59 -5.58 3.42
N PHE A 162 -10.38 -5.83 4.47
CA PHE A 162 -10.30 -7.11 5.19
C PHE A 162 -10.85 -8.29 4.37
N GLN A 163 -11.74 -8.06 3.41
CA GLN A 163 -12.08 -9.07 2.40
C GLN A 163 -10.87 -9.48 1.56
N GLN A 164 -9.97 -8.56 1.24
CA GLN A 164 -8.73 -8.87 0.53
C GLN A 164 -7.70 -9.52 1.46
N ILE A 165 -7.54 -9.02 2.69
CA ILE A 165 -6.64 -9.63 3.69
C ILE A 165 -7.06 -11.08 3.99
N ALA A 166 -8.37 -11.36 4.10
CA ALA A 166 -8.88 -12.72 4.24
C ALA A 166 -8.36 -13.64 3.12
N LYS A 167 -8.43 -13.21 1.85
CA LYS A 167 -7.88 -13.97 0.72
C LYS A 167 -6.38 -14.19 0.86
N CYS A 168 -5.61 -13.17 1.26
CA CYS A 168 -4.17 -13.27 1.47
C CYS A 168 -3.83 -14.28 2.58
N VAL A 169 -4.58 -14.28 3.69
CA VAL A 169 -4.43 -15.25 4.78
C VAL A 169 -4.75 -16.67 4.31
N SER A 170 -5.75 -16.87 3.45
CA SER A 170 -6.04 -18.17 2.80
C SER A 170 -5.06 -18.57 1.70
N SER A 171 -4.07 -17.72 1.36
CA SER A 171 -3.17 -18.00 0.26
C SER A 171 -2.34 -19.25 0.52
N PRO A 172 -2.20 -20.17 -0.47
CA PRO A 172 -1.30 -21.31 -0.33
C PRO A 172 0.17 -20.88 -0.33
N HIS A 173 0.48 -19.66 -0.77
CA HIS A 173 1.82 -19.11 -0.79
C HIS A 173 2.19 -18.58 0.61
N PHE A 174 3.07 -19.30 1.31
CA PHE A 174 3.34 -19.02 2.73
C PHE A 174 3.79 -17.57 2.99
N GLN A 175 4.63 -16.96 2.13
CA GLN A 175 5.08 -15.58 2.35
C GLN A 175 3.94 -14.57 2.31
N VAL A 176 2.88 -14.83 1.53
CA VAL A 176 1.72 -13.95 1.43
C VAL A 176 0.85 -14.09 2.68
N ALA A 177 0.55 -15.35 3.06
CA ALA A 177 -0.25 -15.63 4.26
C ALA A 177 0.45 -15.15 5.54
N GLU A 178 1.75 -15.41 5.67
CA GLU A 178 2.59 -14.95 6.76
C GLU A 178 2.56 -13.42 6.84
N ARG A 179 2.83 -12.74 5.72
CA ARG A 179 2.88 -11.30 5.69
C ARG A 179 1.55 -10.64 6.06
N ALA A 180 0.43 -11.21 5.61
CA ALA A 180 -0.90 -10.74 5.96
C ALA A 180 -1.22 -10.96 7.45
N LEU A 181 -0.82 -12.12 8.01
CA LEU A 181 -1.03 -12.42 9.44
C LEU A 181 -0.15 -11.57 10.37
N TYR A 182 0.97 -11.04 9.88
CA TYR A 182 1.81 -10.11 10.65
C TYR A 182 1.10 -8.80 11.03
N TYR A 183 -0.03 -8.44 10.40
CA TYR A 183 -0.83 -7.29 10.81
C TYR A 183 -1.35 -7.42 12.26
N TRP A 184 -1.56 -8.64 12.76
CA TRP A 184 -1.96 -8.88 14.15
C TRP A 184 -0.84 -8.65 15.17
N ASN A 185 0.39 -8.37 14.72
CA ASN A 185 1.49 -7.98 15.60
C ASN A 185 1.67 -6.45 15.67
N ASN A 186 0.96 -5.70 14.84
CA ASN A 186 1.00 -4.23 14.86
C ASN A 186 -0.07 -3.72 15.83
N GLU A 187 0.37 -3.11 16.93
CA GLU A 187 -0.53 -2.64 18.00
C GLU A 187 -1.57 -1.64 17.49
N TYR A 188 -1.19 -0.75 16.58
CA TYR A 188 -2.11 0.26 16.04
C TYR A 188 -3.21 -0.38 15.19
N ILE A 189 -2.84 -1.30 14.30
CA ILE A 189 -3.81 -2.05 13.49
C ILE A 189 -4.72 -2.91 14.37
N VAL A 190 -4.17 -3.57 15.40
CA VAL A 190 -4.97 -4.36 16.34
C VAL A 190 -5.99 -3.49 17.09
N ASN A 191 -5.63 -2.28 17.49
CA ASN A 191 -6.57 -1.35 18.11
C ASN A 191 -7.68 -0.91 17.14
N LEU A 192 -7.35 -0.58 15.89
CA LEU A 192 -8.34 -0.28 14.85
C LEU A 192 -9.30 -1.45 14.61
N ILE A 193 -8.78 -2.68 14.60
CA ILE A 193 -9.58 -3.91 14.51
C ILE A 193 -10.48 -4.05 15.74
N GLY A 194 -9.97 -3.78 16.94
CA GLY A 194 -10.71 -3.85 18.19
C GLY A 194 -11.93 -2.92 18.20
N ASP A 195 -11.72 -1.65 17.85
CA ASP A 195 -12.78 -0.64 17.78
C ASP A 195 -13.86 -0.98 16.74
N ASN A 196 -13.51 -1.77 15.73
CA ASN A 196 -14.38 -2.14 14.61
C ASN A 196 -14.68 -3.65 14.53
N VAL A 197 -14.51 -4.37 15.65
CA VAL A 197 -14.56 -5.84 15.68
C VAL A 197 -15.89 -6.40 15.17
N ASN A 198 -16.98 -5.69 15.41
CA ASN A 198 -18.33 -6.08 15.01
C ASN A 198 -18.48 -6.23 13.48
N VAL A 199 -17.65 -5.54 12.70
CA VAL A 199 -17.63 -5.60 11.24
C VAL A 199 -16.52 -6.52 10.74
N ILE A 200 -15.32 -6.43 11.35
CA ILE A 200 -14.12 -7.13 10.84
C ILE A 200 -14.13 -8.62 11.20
N LEU A 201 -14.54 -8.99 12.42
CA LEU A 201 -14.51 -10.38 12.87
C LEU A 201 -15.35 -11.29 11.97
N PRO A 202 -16.62 -10.99 11.64
CA PRO A 202 -17.40 -11.83 10.72
C PRO A 202 -16.76 -12.01 9.33
N VAL A 203 -16.02 -11.02 8.84
CA VAL A 203 -15.32 -11.09 7.53
C VAL A 203 -14.11 -12.01 7.60
N MET A 204 -13.33 -11.92 8.69
CA MET A 204 -12.08 -12.67 8.84
C MET A 204 -12.27 -14.09 9.38
N PHE A 205 -13.32 -14.30 10.19
CA PHE A 205 -13.52 -15.55 10.94
C PHE A 205 -13.54 -16.80 10.07
N PRO A 206 -14.29 -16.88 8.94
CA PRO A 206 -14.35 -18.10 8.13
C PRO A 206 -12.96 -18.56 7.69
N THR A 207 -12.15 -17.61 7.23
CA THR A 207 -10.80 -17.87 6.70
C THR A 207 -9.84 -18.32 7.79
N LEU A 208 -9.82 -17.61 8.93
CA LEU A 208 -8.96 -17.97 10.06
C LEU A 208 -9.34 -19.33 10.64
N TYR A 209 -10.64 -19.57 10.82
CA TYR A 209 -11.13 -20.83 11.37
C TYR A 209 -10.82 -22.01 10.44
N GLN A 210 -11.04 -21.89 9.13
CA GLN A 210 -10.65 -22.93 8.18
C GLN A 210 -9.14 -23.22 8.21
N ASN A 211 -8.31 -22.16 8.13
CA ASN A 211 -6.86 -22.32 8.10
C ASN A 211 -6.28 -22.92 9.37
N SER A 212 -6.88 -22.65 10.55
CA SER A 212 -6.47 -23.26 11.82
C SER A 212 -6.54 -24.79 11.83
N LYS A 213 -7.37 -25.38 10.95
CA LYS A 213 -7.55 -26.82 10.83
C LYS A 213 -6.73 -27.43 9.70
N THR A 214 -6.61 -26.73 8.57
CA THR A 214 -6.17 -27.36 7.30
C THR A 214 -4.90 -26.79 6.68
N HIS A 215 -4.37 -25.66 7.17
CA HIS A 215 -3.17 -25.08 6.56
C HIS A 215 -1.94 -25.99 6.69
N TRP A 216 -1.13 -26.13 5.64
CA TRP A 216 -0.02 -27.09 5.61
C TRP A 216 1.23 -26.60 6.39
N ASN A 217 1.41 -25.28 6.48
CA ASN A 217 2.55 -24.65 7.12
C ASN A 217 2.29 -24.40 8.62
N ARG A 218 3.16 -24.94 9.49
CA ARG A 218 3.04 -24.86 10.95
C ARG A 218 3.21 -23.44 11.52
N THR A 219 4.05 -22.61 10.91
CA THR A 219 4.21 -21.21 11.33
C THR A 219 2.92 -20.44 11.12
N ILE A 220 2.29 -20.61 9.95
CA ILE A 220 1.01 -20.00 9.63
C ILE A 220 -0.08 -20.48 10.60
N HIS A 221 -0.10 -21.76 10.98
CA HIS A 221 -1.00 -22.23 12.04
C HIS A 221 -0.84 -21.44 13.33
N GLY A 222 0.40 -21.29 13.82
CA GLY A 222 0.67 -20.52 15.04
C GLY A 222 0.17 -19.07 14.94
N LEU A 223 0.42 -18.41 13.82
CA LEU A 223 -0.03 -17.03 13.58
C LEU A 223 -1.57 -16.93 13.50
N VAL A 224 -2.25 -17.88 12.85
CA VAL A 224 -3.72 -17.94 12.80
C VAL A 224 -4.31 -18.16 14.19
N TYR A 225 -3.73 -19.05 15.00
CA TYR A 225 -4.18 -19.25 16.40
C TYR A 225 -4.00 -17.99 17.23
N ASN A 226 -2.89 -17.25 17.05
CA ASN A 226 -2.70 -15.96 17.70
C ASN A 226 -3.79 -14.95 17.31
N ALA A 227 -4.05 -14.80 16.01
CA ALA A 227 -5.10 -13.92 15.50
C ALA A 227 -6.50 -14.30 16.04
N LEU A 228 -6.86 -15.58 16.03
CA LEU A 228 -8.12 -16.08 16.59
C LEU A 228 -8.24 -15.79 18.10
N LYS A 229 -7.14 -15.99 18.84
CA LYS A 229 -7.10 -15.71 20.28
C LYS A 229 -7.34 -14.22 20.55
N LEU A 230 -6.69 -13.32 19.80
CA LEU A 230 -6.91 -11.87 19.93
C LEU A 230 -8.37 -11.50 19.66
N PHE A 231 -8.99 -12.04 18.61
CA PHE A 231 -10.41 -11.79 18.34
C PHE A 231 -11.34 -12.28 19.46
N MET A 232 -11.05 -13.45 20.03
CA MET A 232 -11.81 -14.00 21.16
C MET A 232 -11.64 -13.13 22.41
N GLU A 233 -10.45 -12.58 22.66
CA GLU A 233 -10.20 -11.67 23.80
C GLU A 233 -10.90 -10.32 23.62
N ILE A 234 -10.98 -9.79 22.40
CA ILE A 234 -11.65 -8.51 22.09
C ILE A 234 -13.17 -8.63 22.28
N ASN A 235 -13.80 -9.65 21.71
CA ASN A 235 -15.26 -9.85 21.84
C ASN A 235 -15.63 -11.34 21.86
N PRO A 236 -15.66 -11.97 23.06
CA PRO A 236 -15.97 -13.40 23.20
C PRO A 236 -17.35 -13.78 22.67
N ALA A 237 -18.36 -12.94 22.94
CA ALA A 237 -19.75 -13.22 22.56
C ALA A 237 -19.93 -13.26 21.04
N LEU A 238 -19.34 -12.30 20.32
CA LEU A 238 -19.37 -12.26 18.86
C LEU A 238 -18.55 -13.41 18.25
N PHE A 239 -17.43 -13.77 18.88
CA PHE A 239 -16.62 -14.91 18.45
C PHE A 239 -17.40 -16.23 18.52
N ASP A 240 -18.14 -16.45 19.61
CA ASP A 240 -19.02 -17.63 19.77
C ASP A 240 -20.15 -17.62 18.75
N GLU A 241 -20.74 -16.46 18.47
CA GLU A 241 -21.76 -16.30 17.43
C GLU A 241 -21.21 -16.67 16.04
N CYS A 242 -20.06 -16.12 15.65
CA CYS A 242 -19.41 -16.43 14.38
C CYS A 242 -19.07 -17.93 14.28
N THR A 243 -18.64 -18.55 15.39
CA THR A 243 -18.37 -19.98 15.46
C THR A 243 -19.63 -20.81 15.25
N ALA A 244 -20.75 -20.41 15.84
CA ALA A 244 -22.04 -21.08 15.67
C ALA A 244 -22.55 -20.95 14.23
N GLN A 245 -22.53 -19.74 13.66
CA GLN A 245 -22.94 -19.47 12.27
C GLN A 245 -22.10 -20.26 11.27
N TYR A 246 -20.78 -20.30 11.44
CA TYR A 246 -19.89 -21.06 10.55
C TYR A 246 -20.16 -22.57 10.60
N LYS A 247 -20.50 -23.14 11.76
CA LYS A 247 -20.83 -24.58 11.89
C LYS A 247 -22.18 -24.95 11.28
N GLN A 248 -23.08 -23.99 11.13
CA GLN A 248 -24.40 -24.18 10.51
C GLN A 248 -24.36 -24.04 8.99
N SER A 249 -23.29 -23.43 8.45
CA SER A 249 -23.03 -23.23 7.02
C SER A 249 -22.37 -24.46 6.40
#